data_AF-A0A948L3J2-F1
#
_entry.id   AF-A0A948L3J2-F1
#
_cell.length_a   1.000
_cell.length_b   1.000
_cell.length_c   1.000
_cell.angle_alpha   90.00
_cell.angle_beta   90.00
_cell.angle_gamma   90.00
#
_symmetry.space_group_name_H-M   'P 1'
#
loop_
_entity.id
_entity.type
_entity.pdbx_description
1 polymer ?
#
loop_
_entity_poly.entity_id
_entity_poly.type
_entity_poly.pdbx_seq_one_letter_code
_entity_poly.pdbx_strand_id
1 'polypeptide(L)'
;MAKATLGGDDLACKSSSDDITTSRLPEHWHDLPGLIDDPLIDAGTQVAVLAQIDETGSATLGELMALLPDHANPAEAVTRFVRHGVLTVEPGLLDGNSLLRRRVTPPLRKATDPAGGSDNDTEHRGKGGLRRLQIVTPRPEIFFARGVDRAFFTREPYMRRKGIYLALYGNSAYVGRSGDTACRIAWGAHLRRYGLPELVIAAVDCVDSLSEAQVKVAERQLTREVDEAVDLRRLNKDLPVGADVTAAEFAAVDQFVLQVVTAVREAGLAFTGTAAPQRTKSVAPFWPDGDGAAANPAAGEAEGRAFYRLNSCGVVAHARVEDGQWIVLAGSQVRVTPQPSAGSIASRQRQELLYDGGLRKSGNHLLLTKDLPFSTASGAANFVVGSRHKPEIWRPLAAPVEQGPRL
;
A
#
# COMPACT_ATOMS: atom_id res chain seq x y z
N MET A 1 -8.13 1.66 -91.08
CA MET A 1 -7.74 0.30 -91.48
C MET A 1 -6.43 -0.07 -90.77
N ALA A 2 -6.33 -1.32 -90.31
CA ALA A 2 -5.16 -2.04 -89.77
C ALA A 2 -4.77 -1.85 -88.28
N LYS A 3 -5.21 -2.83 -87.47
CA LYS A 3 -4.54 -3.53 -86.34
C LYS A 3 -3.08 -3.92 -86.67
N ALA A 4 -2.13 -4.30 -85.80
CA ALA A 4 -1.95 -4.65 -84.38
C ALA A 4 -0.44 -4.36 -84.04
N THR A 5 0.16 -4.46 -82.85
CA THR A 5 0.28 -5.61 -81.91
C THR A 5 1.18 -5.21 -80.71
N LEU A 6 0.82 -5.64 -79.48
CA LEU A 6 1.62 -6.04 -78.27
C LEU A 6 2.99 -5.39 -78.00
N GLY A 7 3.41 -4.90 -76.82
CA GLY A 7 3.23 -5.33 -75.42
C GLY A 7 4.63 -5.41 -74.78
N GLY A 8 4.86 -4.87 -73.57
CA GLY A 8 6.17 -4.99 -72.89
C GLY A 8 6.40 -4.03 -71.70
N ASP A 9 6.02 -4.51 -70.53
CA ASP A 9 6.51 -4.29 -69.16
C ASP A 9 7.42 -3.09 -68.80
N ASP A 10 6.91 -2.32 -67.83
CA ASP A 10 7.63 -1.45 -66.91
C ASP A 10 8.70 -2.23 -66.12
N LEU A 11 9.97 -1.82 -66.26
CA LEU A 11 10.98 -2.03 -65.23
C LEU A 11 11.78 -0.76 -64.99
N ALA A 12 11.79 -0.39 -63.71
CA ALA A 12 12.29 0.85 -63.16
C ALA A 12 13.75 1.14 -63.50
N CYS A 13 13.99 2.37 -63.94
CA CYS A 13 15.32 2.96 -64.02
C CYS A 13 15.91 3.12 -62.62
N LYS A 14 17.17 2.71 -62.53
CA LYS A 14 18.16 3.00 -61.49
C LYS A 14 18.09 4.47 -61.05
N SER A 15 17.93 4.70 -59.75
CA SER A 15 18.42 5.91 -59.08
C SER A 15 19.53 5.54 -58.12
N SER A 16 20.55 6.38 -58.13
CA SER A 16 21.83 6.25 -57.45
C SER A 16 21.66 6.17 -55.93
N SER A 17 22.58 5.42 -55.33
CA SER A 17 22.94 5.51 -53.93
C SER A 17 23.48 6.91 -53.66
N ASP A 18 22.63 7.81 -53.17
CA ASP A 18 23.08 9.05 -52.56
C ASP A 18 23.43 8.78 -51.09
N ASP A 19 24.64 9.18 -50.74
CA ASP A 19 25.23 9.18 -49.40
C ASP A 19 24.23 9.67 -48.35
N ILE A 20 23.94 8.82 -47.36
CA ILE A 20 23.26 9.23 -46.13
C ILE A 20 24.21 10.19 -45.41
N THR A 21 23.96 11.48 -45.62
CA THR A 21 24.69 12.55 -44.96
C THR A 21 24.33 12.52 -43.47
N THR A 22 25.30 12.16 -42.62
CA THR A 22 25.17 12.06 -41.15
C THR A 22 25.01 13.40 -40.44
N SER A 23 24.84 14.51 -41.16
CA SER A 23 24.65 15.83 -40.56
C SER A 23 23.16 16.15 -40.42
N ARG A 24 22.67 16.05 -39.18
CA ARG A 24 21.33 16.41 -38.66
C ARG A 24 20.38 15.23 -38.43
N LEU A 25 20.71 14.44 -37.42
CA LEU A 25 19.68 13.79 -36.60
C LEU A 25 18.90 14.87 -35.81
N PRO A 26 17.58 14.68 -35.56
CA PRO A 26 16.76 15.63 -34.80
C PRO A 26 17.29 15.82 -33.37
N GLU A 27 17.28 17.05 -32.84
CA GLU A 27 17.83 17.46 -31.52
C GLU A 27 17.28 16.72 -30.28
N HIS A 28 16.33 15.79 -30.46
CA HIS A 28 15.57 15.12 -29.39
C HIS A 28 15.82 13.60 -29.33
N TRP A 29 16.82 13.08 -30.05
CA TRP A 29 17.21 11.66 -29.95
C TRP A 29 17.77 11.26 -28.56
N HIS A 30 18.18 12.25 -27.75
CA HIS A 30 18.56 12.07 -26.35
C HIS A 30 17.40 11.61 -25.44
N ASP A 31 16.15 11.69 -25.90
CA ASP A 31 14.96 11.31 -25.15
C ASP A 31 14.44 9.90 -25.47
N LEU A 32 15.28 8.97 -25.95
CA LEU A 32 14.88 7.56 -26.06
C LEU A 32 14.72 6.96 -24.65
N PRO A 33 13.50 6.65 -24.19
CA PRO A 33 13.29 6.11 -22.85
C PRO A 33 13.96 4.74 -22.75
N GLY A 34 15.00 4.66 -21.92
CA GLY A 34 15.68 3.40 -21.60
C GLY A 34 17.19 3.36 -21.84
N LEU A 35 17.78 4.38 -22.45
CA LEU A 35 19.24 4.54 -22.52
C LEU A 35 19.75 5.41 -21.36
N ILE A 36 20.95 5.10 -20.90
CA ILE A 36 21.69 5.87 -19.89
C ILE A 36 22.27 7.10 -20.59
N ASP A 37 21.99 8.29 -20.06
CA ASP A 37 22.68 9.52 -20.47
C ASP A 37 24.01 9.64 -19.70
N ASP A 38 25.06 8.94 -20.18
CA ASP A 38 26.42 9.00 -19.63
C ASP A 38 27.44 9.19 -20.77
N PRO A 39 28.32 10.21 -20.69
CA PRO A 39 29.27 10.54 -21.77
C PRO A 39 30.33 9.45 -22.01
N LEU A 40 30.49 8.50 -21.09
CA LEU A 40 31.41 7.37 -21.23
C LEU A 40 30.76 6.11 -21.80
N ILE A 41 29.48 6.17 -22.16
CA ILE A 41 28.77 5.01 -22.71
C ILE A 41 27.92 5.43 -23.91
N ASP A 42 28.45 5.25 -25.11
CA ASP A 42 27.69 5.48 -26.32
C ASP A 42 26.53 4.47 -26.47
N ALA A 43 25.54 4.82 -27.28
CA ALA A 43 24.35 4.00 -27.46
C ALA A 43 24.67 2.59 -28.01
N GLY A 44 25.70 2.44 -28.85
CA GLY A 44 26.14 1.15 -29.39
C GLY A 44 26.66 0.23 -28.28
N THR A 45 27.53 0.77 -27.42
CA THR A 45 28.02 0.09 -26.21
C THR A 45 26.86 -0.35 -25.30
N GLN A 46 25.86 0.52 -25.09
CA GLN A 46 24.67 0.19 -24.29
C GLN A 46 23.85 -0.96 -24.87
N VAL A 47 23.60 -0.93 -26.17
CA VAL A 47 22.83 -1.98 -26.83
C VAL A 47 23.58 -3.32 -26.80
N ALA A 48 24.90 -3.32 -27.05
CA ALA A 48 25.71 -4.54 -27.05
C ALA A 48 25.74 -5.23 -25.69
N VAL A 49 26.02 -4.47 -24.62
CA VAL A 49 26.07 -5.00 -23.24
C VAL A 49 24.70 -5.53 -22.79
N LEU A 50 23.62 -4.78 -23.06
CA LEU A 50 22.28 -5.21 -22.65
C LEU A 50 21.78 -6.40 -23.46
N ALA A 51 22.08 -6.48 -24.76
CA ALA A 51 21.73 -7.61 -25.60
C ALA A 51 22.36 -8.92 -25.11
N GLN A 52 23.65 -8.90 -24.75
CA GLN A 52 24.33 -10.08 -24.21
C GLN A 52 23.64 -10.61 -22.95
N ILE A 53 23.32 -9.71 -22.01
CA ILE A 53 22.68 -10.09 -20.75
C ILE A 53 21.23 -10.54 -20.96
N ASP A 54 20.51 -9.94 -21.91
CA ASP A 54 19.15 -10.37 -22.26
C ASP A 54 19.15 -11.77 -22.91
N GLU A 55 20.20 -12.11 -23.66
CA GLU A 55 20.37 -13.43 -24.30
C GLU A 55 20.74 -14.52 -23.28
N THR A 56 21.69 -14.26 -22.39
CA THR A 56 22.21 -15.26 -21.46
C THR A 56 21.55 -15.24 -20.08
N GLY A 57 20.77 -14.18 -19.78
CA GLY A 57 20.24 -13.88 -18.44
C GLY A 57 21.27 -13.28 -17.47
N SER A 58 22.56 -13.51 -17.69
CA SER A 58 23.68 -12.99 -16.91
C SER A 58 25.00 -13.10 -17.67
N ALA A 59 25.93 -12.19 -17.44
CA ALA A 59 27.28 -12.24 -18.02
C ALA A 59 28.32 -11.82 -16.98
N THR A 60 29.54 -12.35 -17.10
CA THR A 60 30.67 -11.92 -16.26
C THR A 60 31.20 -10.57 -16.71
N LEU A 61 31.87 -9.84 -15.80
CA LEU A 61 32.50 -8.55 -16.13
C LEU A 61 33.50 -8.70 -17.29
N GLY A 62 34.30 -9.77 -17.30
CA GLY A 62 35.28 -10.06 -18.34
C GLY A 62 34.63 -10.30 -19.71
N GLU A 63 33.52 -11.03 -19.77
CA GLU A 63 32.76 -11.23 -21.01
C GLU A 63 32.20 -9.91 -21.56
N LEU A 64 31.64 -9.06 -20.68
CA LEU A 64 31.12 -7.75 -21.09
C LEU A 64 32.23 -6.80 -21.54
N MET A 65 33.40 -6.85 -20.91
CA MET A 65 34.57 -6.07 -21.35
C MET A 65 35.08 -6.53 -22.72
N ALA A 66 35.04 -7.84 -23.00
CA ALA A 66 35.46 -8.39 -24.28
C ALA A 66 34.55 -7.96 -25.45
N LEU A 67 33.29 -7.59 -25.18
CA LEU A 67 32.38 -7.02 -26.17
C LEU A 67 32.75 -5.59 -26.58
N LEU A 68 33.67 -4.95 -25.87
CA LEU A 68 34.05 -3.53 -26.05
C LEU A 68 35.54 -3.38 -26.39
N PRO A 69 36.06 -4.02 -27.46
CA PRO A 69 37.49 -4.06 -27.76
C PRO A 69 38.09 -2.69 -28.09
N ASP A 70 37.28 -1.77 -28.63
CA ASP A 70 37.71 -0.43 -29.03
C ASP A 70 37.45 0.65 -27.96
N HIS A 71 36.91 0.25 -26.80
CA HIS A 71 36.60 1.20 -25.74
C HIS A 71 37.84 1.49 -24.88
N ALA A 72 38.15 2.77 -24.66
CA ALA A 72 39.38 3.18 -23.94
C ALA A 72 39.45 2.64 -22.49
N ASN A 73 38.30 2.46 -21.84
CA ASN A 73 38.21 1.86 -20.51
C ASN A 73 36.94 0.98 -20.40
N PRO A 74 36.97 -0.27 -20.86
CA PRO A 74 35.77 -1.11 -20.95
C PRO A 74 35.24 -1.51 -19.56
N ALA A 75 36.13 -1.68 -18.57
CA ALA A 75 35.73 -1.94 -17.19
C ALA A 75 34.92 -0.78 -16.60
N GLU A 76 35.39 0.46 -16.79
CA GLU A 76 34.66 1.63 -16.30
C GLU A 76 33.30 1.76 -16.98
N ALA A 77 33.21 1.57 -18.31
CA ALA A 77 31.95 1.59 -19.04
C ALA A 77 30.92 0.61 -18.44
N VAL A 78 31.30 -0.65 -18.21
CA VAL A 78 30.39 -1.65 -17.63
C VAL A 78 29.99 -1.28 -16.20
N THR A 79 30.92 -0.79 -15.36
CA THR A 79 30.59 -0.37 -13.98
C THR A 79 29.65 0.84 -13.92
N ARG A 80 29.60 1.68 -14.95
CA ARG A 80 28.62 2.78 -15.03
C ARG A 80 27.19 2.25 -15.10
N PHE A 81 26.92 1.14 -15.79
CA PHE A 81 25.58 0.53 -15.78
C PHE A 81 25.15 0.09 -14.38
N VAL A 82 26.09 -0.38 -13.55
CA VAL A 82 25.83 -0.73 -12.15
C VAL A 82 25.54 0.53 -11.33
N ARG A 83 26.35 1.58 -11.50
CA ARG A 83 26.14 2.88 -10.82
C ARG A 83 24.80 3.52 -11.18
N HIS A 84 24.38 3.42 -12.44
CA HIS A 84 23.08 3.90 -12.92
C HIS A 84 21.93 2.94 -12.61
N GLY A 85 22.21 1.80 -11.95
CA GLY A 85 21.21 0.86 -11.48
C GLY A 85 20.53 0.05 -12.58
N VAL A 86 21.13 -0.02 -13.77
CA VAL A 86 20.65 -0.83 -14.90
C VAL A 86 21.04 -2.29 -14.71
N LEU A 87 22.26 -2.53 -14.22
CA LEU A 87 22.77 -3.85 -13.87
C LEU A 87 22.95 -4.00 -12.36
N THR A 88 22.82 -5.23 -11.87
CA THR A 88 23.21 -5.63 -10.52
C THR A 88 24.39 -6.60 -10.61
N VAL A 89 25.33 -6.48 -9.69
CA VAL A 89 26.47 -7.39 -9.56
C VAL A 89 26.28 -8.27 -8.33
N GLU A 90 26.72 -9.52 -8.39
CA GLU A 90 26.74 -10.38 -7.21
C GLU A 90 27.64 -9.81 -6.09
N PRO A 91 27.31 -10.01 -4.81
CA PRO A 91 28.10 -9.48 -3.70
C PRO A 91 29.52 -10.05 -3.70
N GLY A 92 30.54 -9.19 -3.61
CA GLY A 92 31.93 -9.62 -3.58
C GLY A 92 32.91 -8.52 -4.02
N LEU A 93 34.18 -8.89 -4.14
CA LEU A 93 35.19 -8.04 -4.79
C LEU A 93 34.91 -8.05 -6.29
N LEU A 94 34.82 -6.86 -6.89
CA LEU A 94 34.64 -6.70 -8.33
C LEU A 94 35.91 -7.14 -9.07
N ASP A 95 35.80 -8.22 -9.83
CA ASP A 95 36.82 -8.79 -10.67
C ASP A 95 36.23 -9.26 -12.02
N GLY A 96 37.07 -9.79 -12.91
CA GLY A 96 36.62 -10.25 -14.23
C GLY A 96 35.59 -11.39 -14.19
N ASN A 97 35.46 -12.11 -13.08
CA ASN A 97 34.52 -13.22 -12.92
C ASN A 97 33.22 -12.80 -12.23
N SER A 98 33.13 -11.54 -11.79
CA SER A 98 31.95 -11.00 -11.13
C SER A 98 30.75 -11.08 -12.06
N LEU A 99 29.66 -11.69 -11.59
CA LEU A 99 28.47 -11.94 -12.40
C LEU A 99 27.54 -10.72 -12.38
N LEU A 100 27.19 -10.20 -13.55
CA LEU A 100 26.27 -9.10 -13.75
C LEU A 100 24.94 -9.60 -14.34
N ARG A 101 23.84 -9.01 -13.86
CA ARG A 101 22.47 -9.30 -14.31
C ARG A 101 21.69 -8.02 -14.51
N ARG A 102 20.71 -8.03 -15.41
CA ARG A 102 19.82 -6.89 -15.60
C ARG A 102 18.91 -6.74 -14.38
N ARG A 103 18.84 -5.54 -13.80
CA ARG A 103 18.06 -5.27 -12.58
C ARG A 103 16.55 -5.45 -12.80
N VAL A 104 16.10 -5.17 -14.02
CA VAL A 104 14.72 -5.35 -14.46
C VAL A 104 14.74 -6.39 -15.56
N THR A 105 14.28 -7.61 -15.28
CA THR A 105 14.09 -8.63 -16.30
C THR A 105 13.06 -8.09 -17.31
N PRO A 106 13.42 -7.83 -18.57
CA PRO A 106 12.40 -7.63 -19.61
C PRO A 106 11.59 -8.93 -19.68
N PRO A 107 10.34 -8.91 -20.14
CA PRO A 107 9.69 -10.16 -20.51
C PRO A 107 10.60 -10.86 -21.52
N LEU A 108 11.14 -12.03 -21.12
CA LEU A 108 11.89 -12.91 -22.00
C LEU A 108 11.14 -12.96 -23.32
N ARG A 109 11.79 -12.56 -24.42
CA ARG A 109 11.25 -12.83 -25.76
C ARG A 109 11.08 -14.34 -25.82
N LYS A 110 9.83 -14.82 -25.70
CA LYS A 110 9.51 -16.19 -26.06
C LYS A 110 10.03 -16.37 -27.48
N ALA A 111 10.98 -17.28 -27.65
CA ALA A 111 11.31 -17.78 -28.97
C ALA A 111 9.99 -18.13 -29.66
N THR A 112 9.69 -17.46 -30.76
CA THR A 112 8.61 -17.85 -31.65
C THR A 112 9.00 -19.20 -32.23
N ASP A 113 8.52 -20.27 -31.60
CA ASP A 113 8.59 -21.59 -32.19
C ASP A 113 7.65 -21.64 -33.41
N PRO A 114 8.12 -22.16 -34.55
CA PRO A 114 7.28 -22.36 -35.72
C PRO A 114 6.27 -23.47 -35.44
N ALA A 115 5.06 -23.25 -35.94
CA ALA A 115 3.91 -24.14 -35.81
C ALA A 115 4.24 -25.60 -36.16
N GLY A 116 3.79 -26.54 -35.33
CA GLY A 116 3.79 -27.95 -35.70
C GLY A 116 3.52 -28.94 -34.57
N GLY A 117 2.23 -29.20 -34.33
CA GLY A 117 1.75 -30.58 -34.15
C GLY A 117 1.87 -31.28 -32.79
N SER A 118 0.69 -31.74 -32.34
CA SER A 118 0.43 -33.04 -31.72
C SER A 118 0.73 -33.25 -30.22
N ASP A 119 -0.36 -33.57 -29.52
CA ASP A 119 -0.49 -34.55 -28.43
C ASP A 119 0.80 -35.25 -27.99
N ASN A 120 1.19 -35.00 -26.74
CA ASN A 120 1.15 -36.08 -25.74
C ASN A 120 1.24 -35.50 -24.33
N ASP A 121 0.25 -35.88 -23.53
CA ASP A 121 0.41 -36.09 -22.10
C ASP A 121 1.76 -36.74 -21.81
N THR A 122 2.61 -36.07 -21.03
CA THR A 122 3.63 -36.78 -20.26
C THR A 122 3.74 -36.16 -18.89
N GLU A 123 3.05 -36.82 -17.96
CA GLU A 123 3.20 -36.70 -16.52
C GLU A 123 4.64 -36.39 -16.10
N HIS A 124 4.88 -35.20 -15.54
CA HIS A 124 5.99 -35.02 -14.61
C HIS A 124 5.55 -35.46 -13.21
N ARG A 125 5.33 -36.77 -13.07
CA ARG A 125 5.37 -37.47 -11.78
C ARG A 125 6.82 -37.58 -11.32
N GLY A 126 7.38 -36.46 -10.88
CA GLY A 126 8.57 -36.47 -10.03
C GLY A 126 8.24 -37.12 -8.70
N LYS A 127 8.61 -38.40 -8.54
CA LYS A 127 8.57 -39.12 -7.26
C LYS A 127 9.57 -38.45 -6.31
N GLY A 128 9.06 -37.79 -5.27
CA GLY A 128 9.85 -37.16 -4.21
C GLY A 128 10.26 -35.70 -4.46
N GLY A 129 9.35 -34.83 -4.87
CA GLY A 129 9.65 -33.40 -5.05
C GLY A 129 9.25 -32.56 -3.85
N LEU A 130 10.21 -32.15 -3.01
CA LEU A 130 10.00 -31.07 -2.05
C LEU A 130 9.54 -29.83 -2.82
N ARG A 131 8.28 -29.42 -2.63
CA ARG A 131 7.74 -28.20 -3.25
C ARG A 131 7.90 -27.05 -2.28
N ARG A 132 8.68 -26.04 -2.67
CA ARG A 132 8.82 -24.80 -1.90
C ARG A 132 7.63 -23.89 -2.23
N LEU A 133 6.83 -23.57 -1.22
CA LEU A 133 5.85 -22.48 -1.31
C LEU A 133 6.61 -21.16 -1.16
N GLN A 134 6.45 -20.27 -2.13
CA GLN A 134 6.94 -18.90 -2.02
C GLN A 134 5.92 -18.10 -1.22
N ILE A 135 6.30 -17.70 -0.01
CA ILE A 135 5.52 -16.76 0.79
C ILE A 135 6.09 -15.38 0.49
N VAL A 136 5.36 -14.59 -0.29
CA VAL A 136 5.69 -13.19 -0.54
C VAL A 136 4.90 -12.36 0.46
N THR A 137 5.60 -11.71 1.38
CA THR A 137 5.01 -10.82 2.36
C THR A 137 5.70 -9.46 2.26
N PRO A 138 4.96 -8.34 2.25
CA PRO A 138 5.55 -7.02 2.25
C PRO A 138 6.53 -6.87 3.42
N ARG A 139 7.71 -6.32 3.14
CA ARG A 139 8.71 -6.04 4.18
C ARG A 139 9.19 -4.60 4.05
N PRO A 140 9.06 -3.78 5.10
CA PRO A 140 9.39 -2.36 5.02
C PRO A 140 10.89 -2.15 4.90
N GLU A 141 11.25 -1.25 4.00
CA GLU A 141 12.54 -0.59 3.95
C GLU A 141 12.31 0.89 4.24
N ILE A 142 12.93 1.38 5.32
CA ILE A 142 12.59 2.66 5.93
C ILE A 142 13.71 3.66 5.67
N PHE A 143 13.33 4.81 5.14
CA PHE A 143 14.20 5.93 4.83
C PHE A 143 13.75 7.15 5.62
N PHE A 144 14.67 7.96 6.13
CA PHE A 144 14.32 9.23 6.76
C PHE A 144 15.35 10.31 6.42
N ALA A 145 14.87 11.54 6.34
CA ALA A 145 15.71 12.72 6.13
C ALA A 145 14.98 13.97 6.65
N ARG A 146 15.71 15.04 6.90
CA ARG A 146 15.09 16.35 7.20
C ARG A 146 14.26 16.82 6.00
N GLY A 147 13.20 17.59 6.22
CA GLY A 147 12.36 18.06 5.09
C GLY A 147 13.09 18.99 4.12
N VAL A 148 14.15 19.66 4.57
CA VAL A 148 15.07 20.43 3.70
C VAL A 148 15.85 19.52 2.74
N ASP A 149 16.11 18.29 3.15
CA ASP A 149 16.88 17.27 2.44
C ASP A 149 15.98 16.33 1.62
N ARG A 150 14.67 16.62 1.53
CA ARG A 150 13.70 15.73 0.87
C ARG A 150 13.99 15.44 -0.62
N ALA A 151 14.79 16.28 -1.27
CA ALA A 151 15.22 16.04 -2.64
C ALA A 151 16.11 14.78 -2.77
N PHE A 152 16.76 14.33 -1.69
CA PHE A 152 17.55 13.09 -1.74
C PHE A 152 16.70 11.84 -1.92
N PHE A 153 15.41 11.84 -1.51
CA PHE A 153 14.51 10.71 -1.76
C PHE A 153 14.34 10.40 -3.26
N THR A 154 14.51 11.38 -4.16
CA THR A 154 14.38 11.15 -5.61
C THR A 154 15.59 10.47 -6.23
N ARG A 155 16.73 10.49 -5.53
CA ARG A 155 17.97 9.80 -5.91
C ARG A 155 17.99 8.36 -5.45
N GLU A 156 17.13 7.98 -4.51
CA GLU A 156 17.04 6.64 -3.96
C GLU A 156 16.12 5.76 -4.83
N PRO A 157 16.64 4.77 -5.58
CA PRO A 157 15.82 4.00 -6.52
C PRO A 157 14.68 3.22 -5.84
N TYR A 158 14.88 2.73 -4.62
CA TYR A 158 13.85 2.00 -3.88
C TYR A 158 12.64 2.87 -3.56
N MET A 159 12.84 4.18 -3.41
CA MET A 159 11.78 5.13 -3.07
C MET A 159 10.79 5.39 -4.21
N ARG A 160 11.08 4.95 -5.44
CA ARG A 160 10.11 4.99 -6.55
C ARG A 160 9.04 3.90 -6.49
N ARG A 161 9.09 3.05 -5.46
CA ARG A 161 8.10 2.00 -5.22
C ARG A 161 6.89 2.50 -4.46
N LYS A 162 5.88 1.64 -4.44
CA LYS A 162 4.69 1.77 -3.62
C LYS A 162 5.04 1.79 -2.13
N GLY A 163 4.50 2.77 -1.42
CA GLY A 163 4.80 2.96 -0.02
C GLY A 163 3.95 4.00 0.66
N ILE A 164 4.28 4.20 1.94
CA ILE A 164 3.67 5.18 2.84
C ILE A 164 4.75 6.11 3.38
N TYR A 165 4.37 7.31 3.78
CA TYR A 165 5.28 8.26 4.38
C TYR A 165 4.58 9.09 5.47
N LEU A 166 5.41 9.59 6.37
CA LEU A 166 5.08 10.46 7.49
C LEU A 166 5.92 11.73 7.36
N ALA A 167 5.27 12.89 7.26
CA ALA A 167 5.93 14.19 7.29
C ALA A 167 5.60 14.88 8.62
N LEU A 168 6.62 15.14 9.43
CA LEU A 168 6.51 15.72 10.77
C LEU A 168 6.71 17.23 10.75
N TYR A 169 5.83 17.94 11.45
CA TYR A 169 5.79 19.39 11.63
C TYR A 169 5.67 19.65 13.14
N GLY A 170 6.78 19.58 13.87
CA GLY A 170 6.78 19.49 15.32
C GLY A 170 6.02 18.24 15.79
N ASN A 171 5.02 18.42 16.66
CA ASN A 171 4.16 17.33 17.14
C ASN A 171 3.01 16.97 16.19
N SER A 172 2.99 17.51 14.98
CA SER A 172 1.93 17.27 14.01
C SER A 172 2.44 16.44 12.85
N ALA A 173 1.67 15.44 12.41
CA ALA A 173 2.10 14.50 11.39
C ALA A 173 1.10 14.41 10.24
N TYR A 174 1.62 14.56 9.02
CA TYR A 174 0.88 14.28 7.79
C TYR A 174 1.25 12.87 7.31
N VAL A 175 0.25 12.02 7.11
CA VAL A 175 0.41 10.69 6.56
C VAL A 175 0.02 10.71 5.09
N GLY A 176 0.82 10.11 4.24
CA GLY A 176 0.48 9.96 2.84
C GLY A 176 0.95 8.63 2.27
N ARG A 177 0.44 8.35 1.07
CA ARG A 177 0.89 7.24 0.23
C ARG A 177 1.30 7.69 -1.16
N SER A 178 1.97 6.80 -1.88
CA SER A 178 2.15 6.92 -3.33
C SER A 178 2.49 5.60 -3.99
N GLY A 179 2.28 5.54 -5.31
CA GLY A 179 2.90 4.56 -6.20
C GLY A 179 4.36 4.90 -6.53
N ASP A 180 4.70 6.19 -6.47
CA ASP A 180 6.07 6.73 -6.51
C ASP A 180 6.27 7.59 -5.27
N THR A 181 6.82 6.99 -4.22
CA THR A 181 6.92 7.61 -2.89
C THR A 181 7.90 8.78 -2.90
N ALA A 182 9.01 8.66 -3.64
CA ALA A 182 9.99 9.71 -3.86
C ALA A 182 9.38 10.99 -4.42
N CYS A 183 8.67 10.90 -5.55
CA CYS A 183 8.05 12.06 -6.19
C CYS A 183 7.03 12.73 -5.26
N ARG A 184 6.26 11.92 -4.52
CA ARG A 184 5.21 12.43 -3.63
C ARG A 184 5.77 13.16 -2.41
N ILE A 185 6.91 12.72 -1.88
CA ILE A 185 7.62 13.40 -0.79
C ILE A 185 8.24 14.69 -1.29
N ALA A 186 8.92 14.67 -2.44
CA ALA A 186 9.65 15.83 -2.95
C ALA A 186 8.71 16.99 -3.35
N TRP A 187 7.55 16.66 -3.94
CA TRP A 187 6.66 17.64 -4.60
C TRP A 187 5.18 17.54 -4.20
N GLY A 188 4.86 16.82 -3.13
CA GLY A 188 3.49 16.60 -2.69
C GLY A 188 2.74 17.88 -2.29
N ALA A 189 1.42 17.86 -2.45
CA ALA A 189 0.54 18.99 -2.13
C ALA A 189 0.59 19.39 -0.64
N HIS A 190 0.98 18.48 0.25
CA HIS A 190 1.14 18.74 1.68
C HIS A 190 2.18 19.84 1.93
N LEU A 191 3.24 19.92 1.12
CA LEU A 191 4.27 20.97 1.23
C LEU A 191 3.72 22.36 0.98
N ARG A 192 2.80 22.51 0.02
CA ARG A 192 2.16 23.81 -0.27
C ARG A 192 1.25 24.27 0.86
N ARG A 193 0.65 23.31 1.58
CA ARG A 193 -0.32 23.58 2.63
C ARG A 193 0.30 23.82 4.00
N TYR A 194 1.36 23.08 4.33
CA TYR A 194 1.95 23.06 5.67
C TYR A 194 3.41 23.54 5.70
N GLY A 195 4.02 23.83 4.54
CA GLY A 195 5.42 24.23 4.44
C GLY A 195 6.36 23.04 4.40
N LEU A 196 7.62 23.25 4.82
CA LEU A 196 8.61 22.19 4.89
C LEU A 196 8.51 21.43 6.23
N PRO A 197 8.46 20.10 6.21
CA PRO A 197 8.50 19.31 7.43
C PRO A 197 9.89 19.38 8.09
N GLU A 198 9.94 19.16 9.38
CA GLU A 198 11.20 19.00 10.13
C GLU A 198 11.87 17.67 9.76
N LEU A 199 11.06 16.61 9.68
CA LEU A 199 11.49 15.25 9.37
C LEU A 199 10.48 14.59 8.41
N VAL A 200 11.00 13.87 7.42
CA VAL A 200 10.22 12.94 6.61
C VAL A 200 10.73 11.54 6.87
N ILE A 201 9.80 10.63 7.14
CA ILE A 201 10.04 9.20 7.27
C ILE A 201 9.21 8.52 6.20
N ALA A 202 9.80 7.60 5.45
CA ALA A 202 9.12 6.89 4.38
C ALA A 202 9.42 5.40 4.46
N ALA A 203 8.43 4.58 4.16
CA ALA A 203 8.55 3.14 4.12
C ALA A 203 8.01 2.61 2.79
N VAL A 204 8.85 1.88 2.07
CA VAL A 204 8.50 1.18 0.83
C VAL A 204 8.63 -0.32 1.03
N ASP A 205 7.99 -1.10 0.17
CA ASP A 205 8.19 -2.55 0.18
C ASP A 205 9.47 -2.96 -0.54
N CYS A 206 10.40 -3.57 0.20
CA CYS A 206 11.70 -3.99 -0.34
C CYS A 206 11.58 -5.13 -1.37
N VAL A 207 10.45 -5.85 -1.40
CA VAL A 207 10.15 -6.88 -2.42
C VAL A 207 9.13 -6.43 -3.47
N ASP A 208 8.67 -5.17 -3.41
CA ASP A 208 7.69 -4.58 -4.34
C ASP A 208 6.41 -5.43 -4.55
N SER A 209 5.93 -6.03 -3.47
CA SER A 209 4.74 -6.90 -3.45
C SER A 209 3.45 -6.16 -3.08
N LEU A 210 3.54 -4.96 -2.49
CA LEU A 210 2.37 -4.14 -2.18
C LEU A 210 1.58 -3.79 -3.45
N SER A 211 0.26 -3.97 -3.39
CA SER A 211 -0.69 -3.46 -4.39
C SER A 211 -1.19 -2.06 -4.04
N GLU A 212 -1.78 -1.35 -5.00
CA GLU A 212 -2.41 -0.03 -4.75
C GLU A 212 -3.51 -0.09 -3.67
N ALA A 213 -4.25 -1.21 -3.59
CA ALA A 213 -5.27 -1.41 -2.56
C ALA A 213 -4.62 -1.57 -1.17
N GLN A 214 -3.56 -2.38 -1.08
CA GLN A 214 -2.81 -2.59 0.16
C GLN A 214 -2.15 -1.30 0.66
N VAL A 215 -1.59 -0.47 -0.24
CA VAL A 215 -1.01 0.83 0.15
C VAL A 215 -2.07 1.79 0.71
N LYS A 216 -3.31 1.78 0.20
CA LYS A 216 -4.42 2.57 0.78
C LYS A 216 -4.78 2.09 2.19
N VAL A 217 -4.77 0.77 2.41
CA VAL A 217 -4.97 0.18 3.74
C VAL A 217 -3.81 0.59 4.68
N ALA A 218 -2.57 0.53 4.20
CA ALA A 218 -1.38 0.93 4.95
C ALA A 218 -1.41 2.40 5.36
N GLU A 219 -1.78 3.30 4.44
CA GLU A 219 -1.96 4.74 4.71
C GLU A 219 -2.96 4.96 5.85
N ARG A 220 -4.09 4.24 5.81
CA ARG A 220 -5.13 4.34 6.82
C ARG A 220 -4.67 3.79 8.16
N GLN A 221 -4.02 2.63 8.20
CA GLN A 221 -3.50 2.03 9.43
C GLN A 221 -2.44 2.92 10.07
N LEU A 222 -1.47 3.42 9.30
CA LEU A 222 -0.47 4.36 9.81
C LEU A 222 -1.12 5.66 10.33
N THR A 223 -2.18 6.13 9.68
CA THR A 223 -2.94 7.30 10.17
C THR A 223 -3.59 7.04 11.53
N ARG A 224 -4.06 5.81 11.79
CA ARG A 224 -4.60 5.42 13.11
C ARG A 224 -3.51 5.37 14.17
N GLU A 225 -2.35 4.82 13.84
CA GLU A 225 -1.19 4.82 14.75
C GLU A 225 -0.81 6.25 15.15
N VAL A 226 -0.93 7.21 14.23
CA VAL A 226 -0.76 8.64 14.53
C VAL A 226 -1.87 9.20 15.44
N ASP A 227 -3.13 8.83 15.20
CA ASP A 227 -4.26 9.26 16.05
C ASP A 227 -4.19 8.66 17.48
N GLU A 228 -3.60 7.47 17.64
CA GLU A 228 -3.41 6.79 18.93
C GLU A 228 -2.14 7.22 19.68
N ALA A 229 -1.19 7.86 18.98
CA ALA A 229 0.06 8.34 19.58
C ALA A 229 -0.15 9.57 20.46
N VAL A 230 0.40 9.55 21.68
CA VAL A 230 0.29 10.66 22.63
C VAL A 230 1.09 11.89 22.19
N ASP A 231 2.20 11.67 21.50
CA ASP A 231 3.14 12.70 21.08
C ASP A 231 2.87 13.26 19.68
N LEU A 232 1.85 12.76 18.97
CA LEU A 232 1.53 13.19 17.60
C LEU A 232 0.09 13.68 17.46
N ARG A 233 -0.12 14.58 16.50
CA ARG A 233 -1.43 15.06 16.05
C ARG A 233 -1.56 14.90 14.55
N ARG A 234 -2.61 14.27 14.08
CA ARG A 234 -2.87 14.10 12.65
C ARG A 234 -3.15 15.45 11.95
N LEU A 235 -2.48 15.68 10.81
CA LEU A 235 -2.72 16.84 9.94
C LEU A 235 -3.68 16.56 8.79
N ASN A 236 -3.81 15.31 8.35
CA ASN A 236 -4.80 14.91 7.37
C ASN A 236 -6.17 15.40 7.83
N LYS A 237 -6.96 16.04 6.95
CA LYS A 237 -8.30 16.53 7.33
C LYS A 237 -9.19 15.37 7.75
N ASP A 238 -9.26 14.35 6.90
CA ASP A 238 -10.10 13.17 7.06
C ASP A 238 -9.23 11.93 7.22
N LEU A 239 -9.75 10.92 7.93
CA LEU A 239 -9.11 9.60 7.98
C LEU A 239 -9.14 8.99 6.56
N PRO A 240 -8.00 8.53 6.02
CA PRO A 240 -7.97 7.90 4.71
C PRO A 240 -8.94 6.72 4.62
N VAL A 241 -9.54 6.55 3.44
CA VAL A 241 -10.64 5.61 3.23
C VAL A 241 -10.20 4.15 3.26
N GLY A 242 -8.95 3.84 2.94
CA GLY A 242 -8.50 2.46 2.74
C GLY A 242 -8.97 1.87 1.40
N ALA A 243 -8.97 0.54 1.30
CA ALA A 243 -9.47 -0.21 0.15
C ALA A 243 -9.99 -1.60 0.59
N ASP A 244 -10.73 -2.27 -0.29
CA ASP A 244 -11.19 -3.63 -0.07
C ASP A 244 -10.05 -4.61 -0.38
N VAL A 245 -9.67 -5.40 0.62
CA VAL A 245 -8.62 -6.43 0.54
C VAL A 245 -9.09 -7.69 1.27
N THR A 246 -8.50 -8.83 0.96
CA THR A 246 -8.74 -10.07 1.68
C THR A 246 -8.19 -10.00 3.10
N ALA A 247 -8.64 -10.92 3.97
CA ALA A 247 -8.15 -10.99 5.35
C ALA A 247 -6.63 -11.23 5.44
N ALA A 248 -6.09 -12.07 4.55
CA ALA A 248 -4.65 -12.37 4.50
C ALA A 248 -3.84 -11.15 4.07
N GLU A 249 -4.30 -10.42 3.06
CA GLU A 249 -3.68 -9.17 2.62
C GLU A 249 -3.74 -8.10 3.71
N PHE A 250 -4.88 -7.96 4.40
CA PHE A 250 -5.00 -7.02 5.51
C PHE A 250 -3.99 -7.32 6.62
N ALA A 251 -3.90 -8.58 7.05
CA ALA A 251 -2.94 -9.01 8.08
C ALA A 251 -1.48 -8.77 7.66
N ALA A 252 -1.16 -8.97 6.38
CA ALA A 252 0.18 -8.68 5.84
C ALA A 252 0.51 -7.17 5.87
N VAL A 253 -0.47 -6.31 5.53
CA VAL A 253 -0.30 -4.85 5.60
C VAL A 253 -0.23 -4.36 7.04
N ASP A 254 -1.02 -4.94 7.94
CA ASP A 254 -0.98 -4.64 9.37
C ASP A 254 0.41 -4.92 9.97
N GLN A 255 0.97 -6.10 9.67
CA GLN A 255 2.34 -6.45 10.05
C GLN A 255 3.38 -5.49 9.44
N PHE A 256 3.21 -5.10 8.18
CA PHE A 256 4.08 -4.12 7.53
C PHE A 256 4.06 -2.76 8.28
N VAL A 257 2.88 -2.23 8.61
CA VAL A 257 2.76 -0.95 9.34
C VAL A 257 3.31 -1.07 10.76
N LEU A 258 3.03 -2.18 11.46
CA LEU A 258 3.54 -2.43 12.81
C LEU A 258 5.08 -2.45 12.84
N GLN A 259 5.71 -3.09 11.86
CA GLN A 259 7.18 -3.10 11.72
C GLN A 259 7.72 -1.69 11.48
N VAL A 260 7.06 -0.88 10.65
CA VAL A 260 7.43 0.53 10.42
C VAL A 260 7.36 1.32 11.72
N VAL A 261 6.22 1.29 12.41
CA VAL A 261 6.02 2.05 13.66
C VAL A 261 7.00 1.62 14.74
N THR A 262 7.24 0.31 14.87
CA THR A 262 8.20 -0.23 15.85
C THR A 262 9.61 0.26 15.56
N ALA A 263 10.09 0.13 14.33
CA ALA A 263 11.44 0.59 13.97
C ALA A 263 11.61 2.11 14.12
N VAL A 264 10.58 2.89 13.75
CA VAL A 264 10.58 4.36 13.90
C VAL A 264 10.62 4.77 15.38
N ARG A 265 9.88 4.05 16.23
CA ARG A 265 9.87 4.26 17.68
C ARG A 265 11.22 3.91 18.31
N GLU A 266 11.77 2.74 17.98
CA GLU A 266 13.07 2.29 18.49
C GLU A 266 14.21 3.21 18.06
N ALA A 267 14.12 3.79 16.86
CA ALA A 267 15.05 4.82 16.39
C ALA A 267 14.85 6.19 17.06
N GLY A 268 13.83 6.37 17.90
CA GLY A 268 13.53 7.62 18.57
C GLY A 268 13.06 8.74 17.63
N LEU A 269 12.55 8.40 16.44
CA LEU A 269 12.18 9.38 15.41
C LEU A 269 10.74 9.90 15.56
N ALA A 270 9.81 9.03 15.96
CA ALA A 270 8.40 9.35 16.24
C ALA A 270 7.76 8.25 17.10
N PHE A 271 6.53 8.46 17.59
CA PHE A 271 5.79 7.49 18.43
C PHE A 271 6.50 7.14 19.74
N THR A 272 7.27 8.08 20.26
CA THR A 272 8.14 7.93 21.45
C THR A 272 7.41 8.21 22.75
N GLY A 273 6.26 8.89 22.67
CA GLY A 273 5.40 9.14 23.80
C GLY A 273 5.01 7.84 24.47
N THR A 274 5.57 7.57 25.64
CA THR A 274 5.04 6.54 26.53
C THR A 274 3.72 7.05 27.05
N ALA A 275 2.63 6.67 26.39
CA ALA A 275 1.39 6.51 27.13
C ALA A 275 1.72 5.55 28.28
N ALA A 276 1.55 5.96 29.54
CA ALA A 276 1.28 4.99 30.58
C ALA A 276 0.21 4.04 30.03
N PRO A 277 0.29 2.71 30.22
CA PRO A 277 -0.59 1.77 29.55
C PRO A 277 -2.04 2.15 29.87
N GLN A 278 -2.70 2.82 28.93
CA GLN A 278 -4.15 2.82 28.80
C GLN A 278 -4.59 1.61 27.98
N ARG A 279 -3.82 0.50 28.06
CA ARG A 279 -4.43 -0.81 28.04
C ARG A 279 -5.13 -0.97 29.38
N THR A 280 -6.45 -1.04 29.29
CA THR A 280 -7.48 -1.22 30.32
C THR A 280 -8.11 0.07 30.90
N LYS A 281 -9.00 0.70 30.14
CA LYS A 281 -10.42 0.59 30.53
C LYS A 281 -11.01 -0.61 29.80
N SER A 282 -10.60 -1.79 30.24
CA SER A 282 -11.54 -2.89 30.27
C SER A 282 -12.63 -2.37 31.19
N VAL A 283 -13.71 -1.86 30.60
CA VAL A 283 -14.98 -1.99 31.29
C VAL A 283 -15.07 -3.49 31.51
N ALA A 284 -14.86 -3.92 32.75
CA ALA A 284 -15.11 -5.29 33.12
C ALA A 284 -16.47 -5.67 32.50
N PRO A 285 -16.64 -6.88 31.95
CA PRO A 285 -17.97 -7.34 31.59
C PRO A 285 -18.77 -7.42 32.90
N PHE A 286 -19.36 -6.29 33.27
CA PHE A 286 -20.28 -6.18 34.37
C PHE A 286 -21.63 -6.47 33.75
N TRP A 287 -22.00 -7.73 33.81
CA TRP A 287 -23.21 -8.25 34.44
C TRP A 287 -23.37 -9.73 34.07
N PRO A 288 -24.06 -10.50 34.92
CA PRO A 288 -23.86 -11.92 35.11
C PRO A 288 -24.61 -12.71 34.04
N ASP A 289 -24.08 -13.89 33.73
CA ASP A 289 -24.89 -14.94 33.14
C ASP A 289 -26.09 -15.22 34.05
N GLY A 290 -27.30 -15.14 33.53
CA GLY A 290 -28.50 -15.50 34.27
C GLY A 290 -29.78 -14.96 33.66
N ASP A 291 -30.50 -15.84 32.98
CA ASP A 291 -31.94 -15.72 32.81
C ASP A 291 -32.61 -15.44 34.18
N GLY A 292 -33.36 -14.34 34.28
CA GLY A 292 -34.32 -14.15 35.36
C GLY A 292 -34.19 -12.85 36.17
N ALA A 293 -35.31 -12.11 36.18
CA ALA A 293 -35.74 -11.15 37.20
C ALA A 293 -34.96 -9.82 37.36
N ALA A 294 -35.75 -8.76 37.21
CA ALA A 294 -35.54 -7.36 37.59
C ALA A 294 -34.47 -7.08 38.66
N ALA A 295 -33.46 -6.28 38.29
CA ALA A 295 -32.76 -5.40 39.21
C ALA A 295 -32.26 -4.15 38.47
N ASN A 296 -32.65 -2.98 38.99
CA ASN A 296 -32.29 -1.65 38.52
C ASN A 296 -30.78 -1.40 38.73
N PRO A 297 -30.02 -0.86 37.75
CA PRO A 297 -28.65 -0.43 37.99
C PRO A 297 -28.64 0.94 38.69
N ALA A 298 -27.97 0.99 39.84
CA ALA A 298 -27.77 2.21 40.62
C ALA A 298 -26.73 3.15 39.98
N ALA A 299 -27.19 4.38 39.76
CA ALA A 299 -26.54 5.69 39.69
C ALA A 299 -25.00 5.81 39.62
N GLY A 300 -24.55 6.40 38.52
CA GLY A 300 -23.47 7.39 38.52
C GLY A 300 -23.94 8.57 37.65
N GLU A 301 -24.15 9.72 38.28
CA GLU A 301 -24.53 10.98 37.63
C GLU A 301 -23.50 11.38 36.56
N ALA A 302 -23.95 11.59 35.33
CA ALA A 302 -23.18 12.30 34.31
C ALA A 302 -24.13 13.25 33.57
N GLU A 303 -23.94 14.55 33.84
CA GLU A 303 -24.66 15.68 33.27
C GLU A 303 -24.95 15.50 31.76
N GLY A 304 -26.23 15.70 31.37
CA GLY A 304 -26.63 15.93 29.97
C GLY A 304 -26.54 14.75 29.00
N ARG A 305 -26.09 13.56 29.42
CA ARG A 305 -25.91 12.41 28.51
C ARG A 305 -27.21 11.60 28.33
N ALA A 306 -27.83 11.71 27.16
CA ALA A 306 -28.96 10.87 26.78
C ALA A 306 -28.47 9.47 26.34
N PHE A 307 -28.95 8.44 27.01
CA PHE A 307 -28.68 7.04 26.68
C PHE A 307 -29.81 6.43 25.85
N TYR A 308 -29.44 5.61 24.87
CA TYR A 308 -30.35 4.97 23.95
C TYR A 308 -30.07 3.47 23.87
N ARG A 309 -31.13 2.71 23.63
CA ARG A 309 -31.06 1.27 23.38
C ARG A 309 -31.71 0.94 22.04
N LEU A 310 -31.05 0.07 21.29
CA LEU A 310 -31.57 -0.54 20.07
C LEU A 310 -31.76 -2.04 20.33
N ASN A 311 -32.93 -2.57 19.97
CA ASN A 311 -33.19 -3.99 19.93
C ASN A 311 -33.89 -4.33 18.61
N SER A 312 -33.18 -4.96 17.68
CA SER A 312 -33.70 -5.30 16.36
C SER A 312 -32.86 -6.39 15.70
N CYS A 313 -33.48 -7.17 14.81
CA CYS A 313 -32.82 -8.26 14.06
C CYS A 313 -31.97 -9.22 14.92
N GLY A 314 -32.40 -9.45 16.17
CA GLY A 314 -31.71 -10.35 17.10
C GLY A 314 -30.42 -9.78 17.72
N VAL A 315 -30.19 -8.47 17.62
CA VAL A 315 -29.06 -7.79 18.27
C VAL A 315 -29.53 -6.69 19.21
N VAL A 316 -28.81 -6.53 20.32
CA VAL A 316 -29.01 -5.45 21.29
C VAL A 316 -27.78 -4.54 21.32
N ALA A 317 -27.98 -3.24 21.12
CA ALA A 317 -26.92 -2.24 21.18
C ALA A 317 -27.31 -1.05 22.06
N HIS A 318 -26.29 -0.42 22.64
CA HIS A 318 -26.44 0.78 23.47
C HIS A 318 -25.67 1.92 22.84
N ALA A 319 -26.21 3.13 22.94
CA ALA A 319 -25.54 4.33 22.49
C ALA A 319 -25.73 5.47 23.50
N ARG A 320 -24.82 6.43 23.47
CA ARG A 320 -24.96 7.71 24.16
C ARG A 320 -24.80 8.84 23.16
N VAL A 321 -25.48 9.96 23.41
CA VAL A 321 -25.28 11.18 22.62
C VAL A 321 -24.42 12.16 23.42
N GLU A 322 -23.31 12.58 22.82
CA GLU A 322 -22.37 13.55 23.38
C GLU A 322 -21.91 14.48 22.24
N ASP A 323 -21.96 15.80 22.46
CA ASP A 323 -21.55 16.82 21.48
C ASP A 323 -22.18 16.66 20.08
N GLY A 324 -23.44 16.23 20.03
CA GLY A 324 -24.18 15.98 18.78
C GLY A 324 -23.75 14.71 18.03
N GLN A 325 -22.84 13.91 18.59
CA GLN A 325 -22.41 12.62 18.04
C GLN A 325 -23.11 11.45 18.74
N TRP A 326 -23.40 10.41 17.96
CA TRP A 326 -23.93 9.15 18.45
C TRP A 326 -22.78 8.18 18.69
N ILE A 327 -22.52 7.84 19.95
CA ILE A 327 -21.45 6.93 20.33
C ILE A 327 -22.08 5.58 20.66
N VAL A 328 -21.89 4.59 19.81
CA VAL A 328 -22.29 3.19 20.09
C VAL A 328 -21.28 2.60 21.06
N LEU A 329 -21.77 2.11 22.19
CA LEU A 329 -20.93 1.70 23.32
C LEU A 329 -20.33 0.31 23.09
N ALA A 330 -19.11 0.12 23.59
CA ALA A 330 -18.51 -1.21 23.74
C ALA A 330 -19.47 -2.17 24.48
N GLY A 331 -19.45 -3.45 24.10
CA GLY A 331 -20.43 -4.45 24.53
C GLY A 331 -21.71 -4.51 23.69
N SER A 332 -21.91 -3.55 22.77
CA SER A 332 -23.04 -3.60 21.84
C SER A 332 -22.92 -4.76 20.86
N GLN A 333 -24.05 -5.41 20.57
CA GLN A 333 -24.13 -6.49 19.59
C GLN A 333 -24.37 -5.91 18.19
N VAL A 334 -23.69 -6.46 17.20
CA VAL A 334 -23.76 -6.09 15.79
C VAL A 334 -24.07 -7.34 14.97
N ARG A 335 -24.92 -7.22 13.96
CA ARG A 335 -25.32 -8.37 13.13
C ARG A 335 -24.12 -8.92 12.36
N VAL A 336 -23.97 -10.26 12.36
CA VAL A 336 -22.86 -10.95 11.67
C VAL A 336 -22.87 -10.71 10.17
N THR A 337 -24.03 -10.92 9.54
CA THR A 337 -24.17 -10.83 8.08
C THR A 337 -24.94 -9.56 7.71
N PRO A 338 -24.29 -8.56 7.10
CA PRO A 338 -24.97 -7.41 6.53
C PRO A 338 -25.92 -7.82 5.41
N GLN A 339 -27.05 -7.13 5.30
CA GLN A 339 -27.86 -7.12 4.09
C GLN A 339 -27.25 -6.15 3.07
N PRO A 340 -27.45 -6.37 1.75
CA PRO A 340 -27.00 -5.43 0.71
C PRO A 340 -27.51 -4.00 0.92
N SER A 341 -28.65 -3.85 1.58
CA SER A 341 -29.26 -2.57 1.91
C SER A 341 -28.53 -1.75 2.98
N ALA A 342 -27.55 -2.31 3.69
CA ALA A 342 -26.80 -1.62 4.75
C ALA A 342 -26.05 -0.36 4.27
N GLY A 343 -25.81 -0.26 2.96
CA GLY A 343 -24.95 0.76 2.37
C GLY A 343 -23.47 0.39 2.47
N SER A 344 -22.69 0.79 1.46
CA SER A 344 -21.27 0.44 1.33
C SER A 344 -20.43 0.92 2.52
N ILE A 345 -20.73 2.10 3.06
CA ILE A 345 -20.00 2.69 4.20
C ILE A 345 -20.11 1.80 5.45
N ALA A 346 -21.33 1.37 5.82
CA ALA A 346 -21.54 0.57 7.02
C ALA A 346 -20.98 -0.85 6.89
N SER A 347 -21.09 -1.46 5.70
CA SER A 347 -20.49 -2.77 5.44
C SER A 347 -18.96 -2.71 5.51
N ARG A 348 -18.35 -1.69 4.91
CA ARG A 348 -16.89 -1.48 4.96
C ARG A 348 -16.42 -1.23 6.40
N GLN A 349 -17.10 -0.37 7.15
CA GLN A 349 -16.77 -0.09 8.55
C GLN A 349 -16.85 -1.35 9.43
N ARG A 350 -17.83 -2.25 9.20
CA ARG A 350 -17.88 -3.54 9.92
C ARG A 350 -16.72 -4.45 9.55
N GLN A 351 -16.38 -4.55 8.28
CA GLN A 351 -15.28 -5.39 7.83
C GLN A 351 -13.94 -4.91 8.41
N GLU A 352 -13.73 -3.59 8.43
CA GLU A 352 -12.58 -2.96 9.08
C GLU A 352 -12.50 -3.28 10.58
N LEU A 353 -13.63 -3.17 11.30
CA LEU A 353 -13.66 -3.46 12.74
C LEU A 353 -13.53 -4.95 13.06
N LEU A 354 -14.01 -5.83 12.17
CA LEU A 354 -13.79 -7.27 12.29
C LEU A 354 -12.30 -7.63 12.22
N TYR A 355 -11.54 -6.91 11.40
CA TYR A 355 -10.10 -7.14 11.26
C TYR A 355 -9.27 -6.47 12.36
N ASP A 356 -9.65 -5.27 12.80
CA ASP A 356 -8.91 -4.53 13.85
C ASP A 356 -9.26 -4.95 15.29
N GLY A 357 -10.06 -6.01 15.46
CA GLY A 357 -10.54 -6.49 16.76
C GLY A 357 -11.61 -5.61 17.41
N GLY A 358 -12.00 -4.50 16.77
CA GLY A 358 -13.13 -3.64 17.13
C GLY A 358 -14.47 -4.36 17.15
N LEU A 359 -14.61 -5.43 16.35
CA LEU A 359 -15.71 -6.38 16.38
C LEU A 359 -15.17 -7.79 16.57
N ARG A 360 -15.66 -8.49 17.59
CA ARG A 360 -15.32 -9.89 17.85
C ARG A 360 -16.54 -10.78 17.68
N LYS A 361 -16.40 -11.91 16.99
CA LYS A 361 -17.51 -12.87 16.88
C LYS A 361 -17.87 -13.45 18.25
N SER A 362 -19.15 -13.41 18.62
CA SER A 362 -19.72 -13.96 19.85
C SER A 362 -21.04 -14.67 19.54
N GLY A 363 -20.98 -15.99 19.36
CA GLY A 363 -22.13 -16.80 18.95
C GLY A 363 -22.76 -16.30 17.65
N ASN A 364 -24.01 -15.81 17.74
CA ASN A 364 -24.83 -15.37 16.62
C ASN A 364 -24.74 -13.87 16.30
N HIS A 365 -23.87 -13.13 16.98
CA HIS A 365 -23.63 -11.71 16.76
C HIS A 365 -22.13 -11.40 16.80
N LEU A 366 -21.78 -10.16 16.47
CA LEU A 366 -20.47 -9.57 16.69
C LEU A 366 -20.58 -8.66 17.92
N LEU A 367 -19.58 -8.67 18.78
CA LEU A 367 -19.50 -7.82 19.95
C LEU A 367 -18.56 -6.66 19.63
N LEU A 368 -19.05 -5.44 19.79
CA LEU A 368 -18.25 -4.23 19.68
C LEU A 368 -17.32 -4.12 20.89
N THR A 369 -16.01 -3.99 20.68
CA THR A 369 -15.01 -3.98 21.76
C THR A 369 -14.56 -2.59 22.17
N LYS A 370 -14.92 -1.56 21.38
CA LYS A 370 -14.59 -0.15 21.63
C LYS A 370 -15.76 0.77 21.27
N ASP A 371 -15.87 1.89 21.97
CA ASP A 371 -16.87 2.92 21.66
C ASP A 371 -16.65 3.47 20.24
N LEU A 372 -17.74 3.63 19.48
CA LEU A 372 -17.67 3.99 18.07
C LEU A 372 -18.56 5.22 17.77
N PRO A 373 -17.98 6.36 17.37
CA PRO A 373 -18.75 7.56 17.08
C PRO A 373 -19.37 7.53 15.68
N PHE A 374 -20.56 8.10 15.57
CA PHE A 374 -21.32 8.31 14.35
C PHE A 374 -21.87 9.73 14.31
N SER A 375 -21.86 10.35 13.14
CA SER A 375 -22.45 11.68 12.94
C SER A 375 -23.98 11.67 12.95
N THR A 376 -24.62 10.51 12.80
CA THR A 376 -26.07 10.38 12.72
C THR A 376 -26.57 9.10 13.40
N ALA A 377 -27.77 9.17 13.97
CA ALA A 377 -28.47 8.03 14.57
C ALA A 377 -28.75 6.89 13.58
N SER A 378 -29.12 7.25 12.34
CA SER A 378 -29.38 6.28 11.26
C SER A 378 -28.09 5.59 10.81
N GLY A 379 -26.97 6.30 10.76
CA GLY A 379 -25.65 5.70 10.52
C GLY A 379 -25.29 4.64 11.57
N ALA A 380 -25.46 4.98 12.85
CA ALA A 380 -25.25 4.06 13.97
C ALA A 380 -26.19 2.84 13.90
N ALA A 381 -27.48 3.05 13.61
CA ALA A 381 -28.45 1.95 13.46
C ALA A 381 -28.11 1.03 12.28
N ASN A 382 -27.75 1.61 11.13
CA ASN A 382 -27.37 0.86 9.96
C ASN A 382 -26.17 -0.02 10.28
N PHE A 383 -25.14 0.55 10.93
CA PHE A 383 -23.97 -0.18 11.39
C PHE A 383 -24.35 -1.37 12.29
N VAL A 384 -25.14 -1.17 13.34
CA VAL A 384 -25.53 -2.24 14.26
C VAL A 384 -26.35 -3.35 13.57
N VAL A 385 -27.38 -2.97 12.81
CA VAL A 385 -28.41 -3.91 12.34
C VAL A 385 -28.04 -4.59 11.03
N GLY A 386 -27.12 -4.02 10.24
CA GLY A 386 -26.77 -4.60 8.95
C GLY A 386 -27.76 -4.27 7.84
N SER A 387 -28.61 -3.25 7.98
CA SER A 387 -29.60 -2.85 6.98
C SER A 387 -30.00 -1.39 7.18
N ARG A 388 -30.58 -0.75 6.15
CA ARG A 388 -31.15 0.60 6.28
C ARG A 388 -32.24 0.63 7.34
N HIS A 389 -32.04 1.43 8.38
CA HIS A 389 -33.02 1.72 9.42
C HIS A 389 -33.13 3.22 9.66
N LYS A 390 -34.33 3.61 10.07
CA LYS A 390 -34.64 4.98 10.47
C LYS A 390 -34.18 5.22 11.91
N PRO A 391 -33.91 6.47 12.31
CA PRO A 391 -33.34 6.78 13.62
C PRO A 391 -34.25 6.42 14.81
N GLU A 392 -35.57 6.29 14.61
CA GLU A 392 -36.54 5.99 15.67
C GLU A 392 -36.41 4.58 16.25
N ILE A 393 -35.54 3.75 15.67
CA ILE A 393 -35.19 2.43 16.22
C ILE A 393 -34.41 2.54 17.55
N TRP A 394 -33.77 3.69 17.79
CA TRP A 394 -33.12 4.00 19.06
C TRP A 394 -34.16 4.48 20.05
N ARG A 395 -34.41 3.69 21.10
CA ARG A 395 -35.33 4.06 22.17
C ARG A 395 -34.56 4.72 23.31
N PRO A 396 -34.99 5.90 23.79
CA PRO A 396 -34.36 6.51 24.95
C PRO A 396 -34.55 5.59 26.16
N LEU A 397 -33.48 5.40 26.91
CA LEU A 397 -33.56 4.80 28.25
C LEU A 397 -33.96 5.94 29.19
N ALA A 398 -35.16 5.86 29.78
CA ALA A 398 -35.63 6.88 30.70
C ALA A 398 -34.62 7.04 31.86
N ALA A 399 -34.32 8.29 32.22
CA ALA A 399 -33.72 8.57 33.52
C ALA A 399 -34.68 8.05 34.61
N PRO A 400 -34.19 7.38 35.66
CA PRO A 400 -35.05 6.84 36.70
C PRO A 400 -35.85 7.97 37.34
N VAL A 401 -37.17 7.78 37.47
CA VAL A 401 -38.03 8.62 38.30
C VAL A 401 -37.58 8.41 39.75
N GLU A 402 -37.09 9.46 40.41
CA GLU A 402 -36.83 9.46 41.85
C GLU A 402 -38.09 8.99 42.59
N GLN A 403 -38.02 7.82 43.21
CA GLN A 403 -38.98 7.49 44.26
C GLN A 403 -38.58 8.36 45.47
N GLY A 404 -39.36 9.42 45.70
CA GLY A 404 -39.21 10.30 46.84
C GLY A 404 -39.22 9.53 48.17
N PRO A 405 -38.71 10.14 49.25
CA PRO A 405 -38.47 9.45 50.50
C PRO A 405 -39.80 8.93 51.06
N ARG A 406 -39.86 7.63 51.34
CA ARG A 406 -40.92 7.07 52.17
C ARG A 406 -40.71 7.61 53.59
N LEU A 407 -41.67 8.41 54.04
CA LEU A 407 -41.79 8.95 55.40
C LEU A 407 -41.79 7.85 56.47
#